data_AF-A0A7W1G019-F1
#
_entry.id   AF-A0A7W1G019-F1
#
_cell.length_a   1.000
_cell.length_b   1.000
_cell.length_c   1.000
_cell.angle_alpha   90.00
_cell.angle_beta   90.00
_cell.angle_gamma   90.00
#
_symmetry.space_group_name_H-M   'P 1'
#
loop_
_entity.id
_entity.type
_entity.pdbx_description
1 polymer ?
#
loop_
_entity_poly.entity_id
_entity_poly.type
_entity_poly.pdbx_seq_one_letter_code
_entity_poly.pdbx_strand_id
1 'polypeptide(L)'
;MKRLTYHSIIFVLCSLTFVNFTRAQSTKTVNPQNFMDRYYEIKDTYHKLDKYYGQYAASSYPLVKFMERLNQIKAAYPRLAVIYGNYAGSEYTLEDFIEKYYEMKETYPALISMCGPYAASKYTMTDFIKRYYEAKDSEPALAECYGQYAASDRTLEDFSARYFGAKDSNTGFKNGFGEYAGSTKKLAK
;
A
#
# COMPACT_ATOMS: atom_id res chain seq x y z
N MET A 1 2.08 -50.45 65.93
CA MET A 1 1.73 -49.39 64.96
C MET A 1 2.38 -49.71 63.62
N LYS A 2 1.58 -49.59 62.53
CA LYS A 2 1.90 -49.49 61.09
C LYS A 2 2.42 -50.71 60.32
N ARG A 3 1.53 -51.22 59.46
CA ARG A 3 1.74 -51.94 58.18
C ARG A 3 2.32 -51.02 57.10
N LEU A 4 2.94 -51.59 56.06
CA LEU A 4 2.72 -51.36 54.59
C LEU A 4 3.92 -51.96 53.81
N THR A 5 3.86 -53.16 53.23
CA THR A 5 3.49 -53.51 51.82
C THR A 5 3.97 -52.58 50.70
N TYR A 6 4.80 -53.16 49.82
CA TYR A 6 4.94 -53.02 48.34
C TYR A 6 4.73 -51.65 47.69
N HIS A 7 5.54 -51.29 46.68
CA HIS A 7 5.10 -51.22 45.28
C HIS A 7 6.28 -50.99 44.32
N SER A 8 6.22 -51.73 43.23
CA SER A 8 7.17 -51.83 42.14
C SER A 8 7.44 -50.49 41.44
N ILE A 9 8.70 -50.28 41.06
CA ILE A 9 9.14 -49.18 40.20
C ILE A 9 8.68 -49.49 38.78
N ILE A 10 7.64 -48.80 38.31
CA ILE A 10 7.22 -48.80 36.90
C ILE A 10 7.98 -47.67 36.19
N PHE A 11 8.91 -48.04 35.31
CA PHE A 11 9.51 -47.13 34.33
C PHE A 11 8.47 -46.79 33.26
N VAL A 12 7.94 -45.57 33.28
CA VAL A 12 7.13 -45.03 32.18
C VAL A 12 8.08 -44.36 31.19
N LEU A 13 8.38 -45.06 30.09
CA LEU A 13 9.00 -44.49 28.90
C LEU A 13 8.00 -43.52 28.25
N CYS A 14 8.19 -42.22 28.48
CA CYS A 14 7.47 -41.16 27.81
C CYS A 14 8.07 -40.98 26.41
N SER A 15 7.44 -41.58 25.40
CA SER A 15 7.79 -41.41 23.99
C SER A 15 7.43 -39.98 23.54
N LEU A 16 8.44 -39.13 23.40
CA LEU A 16 8.34 -37.88 22.66
C LEU A 16 7.97 -38.20 21.21
N THR A 17 6.73 -37.93 20.83
CA THR A 17 6.37 -37.77 19.42
C THR A 17 6.47 -36.28 19.10
N PHE A 18 7.59 -35.89 18.51
CA PHE A 18 7.68 -34.63 17.78
C PHE A 18 6.70 -34.71 16.61
N VAL A 19 5.53 -34.09 16.76
CA VAL A 19 4.67 -33.78 15.63
C VAL A 19 5.38 -32.69 14.83
N ASN A 20 6.07 -33.10 13.78
CA ASN A 20 6.57 -32.18 12.75
C ASN A 20 5.37 -31.53 12.07
N PHE A 21 4.94 -30.38 12.57
CA PHE A 21 3.99 -29.52 11.90
C PHE A 21 4.75 -28.74 10.80
N THR A 22 5.16 -29.44 9.75
CA THR A 22 5.53 -28.80 8.49
C THR A 22 4.25 -28.38 7.79
N ARG A 23 3.72 -27.21 8.18
CA ARG A 23 2.81 -26.48 7.31
C ARG A 23 3.63 -26.03 6.12
N ALA A 24 3.63 -26.85 5.07
CA ALA A 24 3.93 -26.39 3.73
C ALA A 24 2.93 -25.28 3.41
N GLN A 25 3.34 -24.03 3.63
CA GLN A 25 2.70 -22.91 2.97
C GLN A 25 2.98 -23.13 1.48
N SER A 26 1.97 -23.66 0.80
CA SER A 26 1.82 -23.52 -0.64
C SER A 26 2.08 -22.05 -0.97
N THR A 27 3.25 -21.80 -1.57
CA THR A 27 3.56 -20.56 -2.27
C THR A 27 2.70 -20.54 -3.54
N LYS A 28 1.39 -20.35 -3.38
CA LYS A 28 0.61 -19.73 -4.44
C LYS A 28 1.06 -18.28 -4.47
N THR A 29 2.08 -18.02 -5.28
CA THR A 29 2.38 -16.69 -5.81
C THR A 29 1.11 -16.23 -6.52
N VAL A 30 0.25 -15.51 -5.80
CA VAL A 30 -0.98 -14.98 -6.37
C VAL A 30 -0.53 -13.95 -7.40
N ASN A 31 -0.75 -14.34 -8.66
CA ASN A 31 -0.70 -13.55 -9.90
C ASN A 31 -0.96 -12.06 -9.62
N PRO A 32 -0.21 -11.10 -10.20
CA PRO A 32 -0.49 -9.68 -10.06
C PRO A 32 -1.94 -9.39 -10.45
N GLN A 33 -2.79 -9.35 -9.44
CA GLN A 33 -4.20 -9.05 -9.58
C GLN A 33 -4.28 -7.67 -10.24
N ASN A 34 -5.07 -7.55 -11.30
CA ASN A 34 -5.19 -6.31 -12.05
C ASN A 34 -5.73 -5.19 -11.15
N PHE A 35 -5.66 -3.95 -11.59
CA PHE A 35 -6.05 -2.80 -10.78
C PHE A 35 -7.51 -2.91 -10.32
N MET A 36 -8.42 -3.31 -11.23
CA MET A 36 -9.85 -3.37 -10.95
C MET A 36 -10.22 -4.44 -9.93
N ASP A 37 -9.66 -5.65 -10.07
CA ASP A 37 -9.88 -6.73 -9.12
C ASP A 37 -9.51 -6.30 -7.69
N ARG A 38 -8.35 -5.63 -7.55
CA ARG A 38 -7.88 -5.14 -6.26
C ARG A 38 -8.73 -3.99 -5.74
N TYR A 39 -9.15 -3.08 -6.62
CA TYR A 39 -10.06 -2.00 -6.26
C TYR A 39 -11.37 -2.54 -5.69
N TYR A 40 -11.96 -3.56 -6.32
CA TYR A 40 -13.21 -4.17 -5.84
C TYR A 40 -13.00 -5.06 -4.61
N GLU A 41 -11.86 -5.74 -4.48
CA GLU A 41 -11.51 -6.53 -3.29
C GLU A 41 -11.60 -5.69 -1.99
N ILE A 42 -10.96 -4.52 -1.97
CA ILE A 42 -11.02 -3.63 -0.80
C ILE A 42 -12.37 -2.94 -0.66
N LYS A 43 -13.05 -2.63 -1.77
CA LYS A 43 -14.38 -2.01 -1.74
C LYS A 43 -15.42 -2.92 -1.11
N ASP A 44 -15.40 -4.21 -1.48
CA ASP A 44 -16.36 -5.20 -1.00
C ASP A 44 -16.06 -5.60 0.45
N THR A 45 -14.78 -5.71 0.80
CA THR A 45 -14.36 -6.09 2.17
C THR A 45 -14.46 -4.91 3.16
N TYR A 46 -14.12 -3.70 2.71
CA TYR A 46 -13.98 -2.50 3.54
C TYR A 46 -14.66 -1.27 2.89
N HIS A 47 -15.99 -1.32 2.74
CA HIS A 47 -16.80 -0.28 2.08
C HIS A 47 -16.68 1.15 2.68
N LYS A 48 -16.12 1.31 3.89
CA LYS A 48 -15.90 2.62 4.56
C LYS A 48 -14.51 3.24 4.30
N LEU A 49 -13.67 2.59 3.50
CA LEU A 49 -12.30 3.01 3.19
C LEU A 49 -12.16 3.52 1.75
N ASP A 50 -13.22 4.12 1.21
CA ASP A 50 -13.33 4.60 -0.17
C ASP A 50 -12.15 5.43 -0.67
N LYS A 51 -11.66 6.34 0.16
CA LYS A 51 -10.48 7.17 -0.13
C LYS A 51 -9.15 6.41 -0.22
N TYR A 52 -9.13 5.11 0.10
CA TYR A 52 -7.94 4.26 0.09
C TYR A 52 -7.97 3.17 -0.99
N TYR A 53 -9.06 3.07 -1.76
CA TYR A 53 -9.23 2.01 -2.75
C TYR A 53 -8.18 2.08 -3.87
N GLY A 54 -7.93 3.28 -4.40
CA GLY A 54 -6.92 3.49 -5.43
C GLY A 54 -5.52 3.13 -4.95
N GLN A 55 -5.14 3.54 -3.74
CA GLN A 55 -3.81 3.29 -3.19
C GLN A 55 -3.59 1.80 -2.94
N TYR A 56 -4.60 1.08 -2.43
CA TYR A 56 -4.53 -0.37 -2.31
C TYR A 56 -4.40 -1.03 -3.68
N ALA A 57 -5.25 -0.64 -4.64
CA ALA A 57 -5.27 -1.20 -5.98
C ALA A 57 -3.92 -1.04 -6.71
N ALA A 58 -3.28 0.13 -6.57
CA ALA A 58 -1.95 0.40 -7.13
C ALA A 58 -0.81 -0.32 -6.40
N SER A 59 -0.94 -0.59 -5.10
CA SER A 59 0.14 -1.15 -4.28
C SER A 59 0.61 -2.56 -4.70
N SER A 60 1.83 -2.91 -4.30
CA SER A 60 2.39 -4.27 -4.41
C SER A 60 1.93 -5.20 -3.28
N TYR A 61 1.39 -4.66 -2.19
CA TYR A 61 1.04 -5.43 -0.99
C TYR A 61 -0.31 -6.16 -1.08
N PRO A 62 -0.44 -7.37 -0.50
CA PRO A 62 -1.75 -7.99 -0.31
C PRO A 62 -2.61 -7.19 0.69
N LEU A 63 -3.95 -7.34 0.63
CA LEU A 63 -4.90 -6.56 1.43
C LEU A 63 -4.57 -6.56 2.93
N VAL A 64 -4.26 -7.74 3.48
CA VAL A 64 -3.88 -7.87 4.90
C VAL A 64 -2.69 -6.97 5.25
N LYS A 65 -1.64 -6.97 4.42
CA LYS A 65 -0.45 -6.16 4.68
C LYS A 65 -0.71 -4.67 4.50
N PHE A 66 -1.49 -4.29 3.50
CA PHE A 66 -1.92 -2.90 3.32
C PHE A 66 -2.69 -2.40 4.56
N MET A 67 -3.61 -3.22 5.10
CA MET A 67 -4.40 -2.88 6.28
C MET A 67 -3.56 -2.80 7.56
N GLU A 68 -2.58 -3.68 7.74
CA GLU A 68 -1.61 -3.58 8.83
C GLU A 68 -0.89 -2.22 8.82
N ARG A 69 -0.34 -1.85 7.65
CA ARG A 69 0.37 -0.57 7.48
C ARG A 69 -0.56 0.63 7.66
N LEU A 70 -1.78 0.56 7.14
CA LEU A 70 -2.78 1.61 7.32
C LEU A 70 -3.10 1.83 8.81
N ASN A 71 -3.24 0.76 9.59
CA ASN A 71 -3.49 0.85 11.03
C ASN A 71 -2.26 1.35 11.79
N GLN A 72 -1.06 0.96 11.37
CA GLN A 72 0.21 1.41 11.96
C GLN A 72 0.34 2.94 11.92
N ILE A 73 0.15 3.56 10.75
CA ILE A 73 0.24 5.03 10.64
C ILE A 73 -0.92 5.75 11.34
N LYS A 74 -2.12 5.16 11.36
CA LYS A 74 -3.27 5.70 12.11
C LYS A 74 -2.98 5.78 13.60
N ALA A 75 -2.32 4.76 14.14
CA ALA A 75 -1.95 4.71 15.56
C ALA A 75 -0.83 5.70 15.89
N ALA A 76 0.22 5.75 15.07
CA ALA A 76 1.38 6.59 15.33
C ALA A 76 1.13 8.08 15.03
N TYR A 77 0.35 8.40 13.99
CA TYR A 77 0.12 9.76 13.50
C TYR A 77 -1.37 10.03 13.23
N PRO A 78 -2.25 10.02 14.25
CA PRO A 78 -3.71 10.13 14.12
C PRO A 78 -4.22 11.43 13.45
N ARG A 79 -3.38 12.46 13.35
CA ARG A 79 -3.71 13.75 12.73
C ARG A 79 -3.31 13.88 11.25
N LEU A 80 -2.59 12.90 10.70
CA LEU A 80 -2.10 12.91 9.32
C LEU A 80 -2.98 12.10 8.36
N ALA A 81 -4.31 12.21 8.49
CA ALA A 81 -5.25 11.32 7.82
C ALA A 81 -5.18 11.31 6.29
N VAL A 82 -4.65 12.38 5.70
CA VAL A 82 -4.51 12.55 4.25
C VAL A 82 -3.37 11.71 3.65
N ILE A 83 -2.38 11.27 4.44
CA ILE A 83 -1.22 10.51 3.93
C ILE A 83 -1.28 9.01 4.25
N TYR A 84 -2.33 8.55 4.94
CA TYR A 84 -2.40 7.14 5.39
C TYR A 84 -2.37 6.15 4.24
N GLY A 85 -3.09 6.43 3.16
CA GLY A 85 -3.10 5.58 1.96
C GLY A 85 -1.73 5.55 1.27
N ASN A 86 -1.04 6.70 1.22
CA ASN A 86 0.31 6.80 0.64
C ASN A 86 1.28 5.88 1.39
N TYR A 87 1.31 5.97 2.72
CA TYR A 87 2.15 5.09 3.54
C TYR A 87 1.77 3.61 3.42
N ALA A 88 0.47 3.31 3.49
CA ALA A 88 -0.02 1.94 3.43
C ALA A 88 0.36 1.25 2.11
N GLY A 89 0.38 2.00 1.01
CA GLY A 89 0.76 1.52 -0.31
C GLY A 89 2.26 1.59 -0.64
N SER A 90 3.06 2.36 0.11
CA SER A 90 4.50 2.56 -0.17
C SER A 90 5.37 1.45 0.40
N GLU A 91 6.54 1.21 -0.21
CA GLU A 91 7.51 0.22 0.26
C GLU A 91 8.39 0.71 1.43
N TYR A 92 8.33 2.00 1.76
CA TYR A 92 9.13 2.63 2.81
C TYR A 92 8.74 2.19 4.23
N THR A 93 9.68 2.27 5.16
CA THR A 93 9.38 2.13 6.59
C THR A 93 8.54 3.31 7.07
N LEU A 94 7.90 3.21 8.24
CA LEU A 94 7.15 4.34 8.80
C LEU A 94 8.06 5.54 9.08
N GLU A 95 9.28 5.26 9.54
CA GLU A 95 10.28 6.27 9.87
C GLU A 95 10.71 7.03 8.62
N ASP A 96 11.19 6.33 7.58
CA ASP A 96 11.61 6.96 6.32
C ASP A 96 10.47 7.76 5.67
N PHE A 97 9.26 7.20 5.67
CA PHE A 97 8.09 7.86 5.09
C PHE A 97 7.78 9.17 5.82
N ILE A 98 7.83 9.18 7.16
CA ILE A 98 7.53 10.37 7.95
C ILE A 98 8.64 11.41 7.84
N GLU A 99 9.90 10.99 7.77
CA GLU A 99 11.03 11.86 7.51
C GLU A 99 10.83 12.62 6.19
N LYS A 100 10.58 11.91 5.08
CA LYS A 100 10.30 12.52 3.78
C LYS A 100 9.06 13.41 3.80
N TYR A 101 8.02 13.03 4.55
CA TYR A 101 6.82 13.86 4.70
C TYR A 101 7.17 15.23 5.30
N TYR A 102 7.95 15.26 6.39
CA TYR A 102 8.34 16.51 7.04
C TYR A 102 9.35 17.30 6.22
N GLU A 103 10.28 16.63 5.54
CA GLU A 103 11.21 17.26 4.59
C GLU A 103 10.47 18.12 3.55
N MET A 104 9.43 17.56 2.90
CA MET A 104 8.61 18.31 1.92
C MET A 104 7.79 19.40 2.58
N LYS A 105 7.19 19.09 3.73
CA LYS A 105 6.30 20.02 4.43
C LYS A 105 7.04 21.29 4.85
N GLU A 106 8.29 21.16 5.28
CA GLU A 106 9.13 22.27 5.73
C GLU A 106 9.74 23.02 4.56
N THR A 107 10.18 22.31 3.52
CA THR A 107 10.83 22.92 2.35
C THR A 107 9.82 23.61 1.42
N TYR A 108 8.63 23.02 1.24
CA TYR A 108 7.59 23.48 0.32
C TYR A 108 6.21 23.55 1.01
N PRO A 109 6.00 24.46 1.96
CA PRO A 109 4.75 24.54 2.74
C PRO A 109 3.51 24.82 1.87
N ALA A 110 3.68 25.47 0.72
CA ALA A 110 2.60 25.71 -0.25
C ALA A 110 2.15 24.45 -1.02
N LEU A 111 2.91 23.34 -0.94
CA LEU A 111 2.65 22.08 -1.64
C LEU A 111 2.27 20.95 -0.67
N ILE A 112 1.50 21.28 0.37
CA ILE A 112 1.13 20.32 1.43
C ILE A 112 0.41 19.06 0.90
N SER A 113 -0.36 19.18 -0.19
CA SER A 113 -1.03 18.05 -0.84
C SER A 113 -0.05 17.06 -1.48
N MET A 114 1.18 17.49 -1.76
CA MET A 114 2.22 16.68 -2.39
C MET A 114 3.10 15.94 -1.37
N CYS A 115 3.03 16.26 -0.08
CA CYS A 115 3.85 15.61 0.95
C CYS A 115 3.63 14.09 1.02
N GLY A 116 2.38 13.62 0.92
CA GLY A 116 2.08 12.18 0.92
C GLY A 116 2.64 11.45 -0.31
N PRO A 117 2.34 11.91 -1.54
CA PRO A 117 2.93 11.36 -2.76
C PRO A 117 4.46 11.38 -2.77
N TYR A 118 5.10 12.48 -2.33
CA TYR A 118 6.56 12.57 -2.22
C TYR A 118 7.11 11.55 -1.22
N ALA A 119 6.52 11.46 -0.04
CA ALA A 119 6.94 10.52 1.00
C ALA A 119 6.82 9.05 0.54
N ALA A 120 5.86 8.74 -0.34
CA ALA A 120 5.72 7.42 -0.95
C ALA A 120 6.62 7.20 -2.18
N SER A 121 7.32 8.23 -2.65
CA SER A 121 8.08 8.20 -3.89
C SER A 121 9.53 7.78 -3.70
N LYS A 122 10.09 7.11 -4.72
CA LYS A 122 11.52 6.83 -4.83
C LYS A 122 12.38 7.99 -5.32
N TYR A 123 11.76 9.06 -5.79
CA TYR A 123 12.49 10.22 -6.26
C TYR A 123 13.04 11.04 -5.11
N THR A 124 14.13 11.75 -5.40
CA THR A 124 14.63 12.83 -4.56
C THR A 124 13.62 13.99 -4.57
N MET A 125 13.71 14.89 -3.58
CA MET A 125 12.88 16.10 -3.53
C MET A 125 12.95 16.88 -4.84
N THR A 126 14.16 17.13 -5.34
CA THR A 126 14.41 17.89 -6.56
C THR A 126 13.76 17.23 -7.77
N ASP A 127 13.92 15.93 -7.94
CA ASP A 127 13.33 15.20 -9.07
C ASP A 127 11.80 15.16 -8.99
N PHE A 128 11.26 14.93 -7.79
CA PHE A 128 9.82 14.93 -7.57
C PHE A 128 9.21 16.30 -7.91
N ILE A 129 9.80 17.39 -7.43
CA ILE A 129 9.33 18.76 -7.72
C ILE A 129 9.43 19.09 -9.21
N LYS A 130 10.53 18.67 -9.87
CA LYS A 130 10.68 18.84 -11.32
C LYS A 130 9.53 18.16 -12.07
N ARG A 131 9.21 16.91 -11.72
CA ARG A 131 8.11 16.15 -12.34
C ARG A 131 6.74 16.75 -12.01
N TYR A 132 6.53 17.26 -10.80
CA TYR A 132 5.32 17.98 -10.44
C TYR A 132 5.09 19.20 -11.35
N TYR A 133 6.11 20.04 -11.56
CA TYR A 133 6.00 21.21 -12.43
C TYR A 133 5.91 20.84 -13.92
N GLU A 134 6.59 19.77 -14.36
CA GLU A 134 6.44 19.23 -15.72
C GLU A 134 4.97 18.97 -16.07
N ALA A 135 4.24 18.25 -15.21
CA ALA A 135 2.82 17.99 -15.42
C ALA A 135 1.96 19.24 -15.24
N LYS A 136 2.26 20.07 -14.24
CA LYS A 136 1.48 21.28 -13.96
C LYS A 136 1.51 22.27 -15.11
N ASP A 137 2.66 22.43 -15.75
CA ASP A 137 2.88 23.41 -16.81
C ASP A 137 2.43 22.88 -18.17
N SER A 138 2.54 21.57 -18.40
CA SER A 138 2.23 20.96 -19.70
C SER A 138 0.81 20.42 -19.80
N GLU A 139 0.24 19.89 -18.71
CA GLU A 139 -1.06 19.20 -18.72
C GLU A 139 -1.98 19.62 -17.55
N PRO A 140 -2.54 20.84 -17.57
CA PRO A 140 -3.40 21.37 -16.51
C PRO A 140 -4.59 20.48 -16.11
N ALA A 141 -5.05 19.64 -17.03
CA ALA A 141 -6.16 18.70 -16.83
C ALA A 141 -5.83 17.56 -15.84
N LEU A 142 -4.55 17.38 -15.47
CA LEU A 142 -4.10 16.40 -14.47
C LEU A 142 -4.00 16.96 -13.05
N ALA A 143 -4.58 18.14 -12.77
CA ALA A 143 -4.45 18.84 -11.49
C ALA A 143 -4.73 18.00 -10.23
N GLU A 144 -5.67 17.05 -10.33
CA GLU A 144 -6.03 16.17 -9.22
C GLU A 144 -5.01 15.04 -8.97
N CYS A 145 -4.07 14.83 -9.88
CA CYS A 145 -3.16 13.68 -9.87
C CYS A 145 -1.69 14.02 -10.17
N TYR A 146 -1.29 15.29 -10.11
CA TYR A 146 0.12 15.68 -10.27
C TYR A 146 1.05 14.95 -9.30
N GLY A 147 0.61 14.73 -8.05
CA GLY A 147 1.40 14.01 -7.06
C GLY A 147 1.63 12.54 -7.45
N GLN A 148 0.59 11.87 -7.96
CA GLN A 148 0.68 10.50 -8.46
C GLN A 148 1.59 10.41 -9.68
N TYR A 149 1.52 11.38 -10.61
CA TYR A 149 2.46 11.46 -11.73
C TYR A 149 3.90 11.62 -11.23
N ALA A 150 4.14 12.65 -10.41
CA ALA A 150 5.45 13.00 -9.89
C ALA A 150 6.08 11.85 -9.10
N ALA A 151 5.27 11.07 -8.38
CA ALA A 151 5.71 9.89 -7.65
C ALA A 151 5.97 8.66 -8.53
N SER A 152 5.41 8.60 -9.74
CA SER A 152 5.43 7.42 -10.62
C SER A 152 6.62 7.38 -11.57
N ASP A 153 6.92 6.18 -12.08
CA ASP A 153 7.93 5.93 -13.12
C ASP A 153 7.46 6.21 -14.55
N ARG A 154 6.23 6.71 -14.73
CA ARG A 154 5.66 6.93 -16.06
C ARG A 154 6.19 8.19 -16.70
N THR A 155 6.32 8.21 -18.02
CA THR A 155 6.43 9.47 -18.75
C THR A 155 5.11 10.23 -18.63
N LEU A 156 5.13 11.56 -18.82
CA LEU A 156 3.90 12.36 -18.78
C LEU A 156 2.89 11.86 -19.82
N GLU A 157 3.37 11.53 -21.02
CA GLU A 157 2.55 10.98 -22.10
C GLU A 157 1.86 9.67 -21.70
N ASP A 158 2.59 8.68 -21.16
CA ASP A 158 2.02 7.39 -20.74
C ASP A 158 1.05 7.57 -19.56
N PHE A 159 1.40 8.43 -18.59
CA PHE A 159 0.53 8.73 -17.47
C PHE A 159 -0.79 9.37 -17.94
N SER A 160 -0.72 10.40 -18.78
CA SER A 160 -1.88 11.10 -19.35
C SER A 160 -2.77 10.13 -20.13
N ALA A 161 -2.18 9.32 -21.02
CA ALA A 161 -2.92 8.35 -21.82
C ALA A 161 -3.66 7.33 -20.94
N ARG A 162 -3.01 6.83 -19.88
CA ARG A 162 -3.64 5.90 -18.92
C ARG A 162 -4.75 6.57 -18.11
N TYR A 163 -4.54 7.81 -17.65
CA TYR A 163 -5.51 8.56 -16.86
C TYR A 163 -6.78 8.85 -17.66
N PHE A 164 -6.66 9.47 -18.84
CA PHE A 164 -7.81 9.80 -19.67
C PHE A 164 -8.47 8.56 -20.26
N GLY A 165 -7.69 7.57 -20.69
CA GLY A 165 -8.24 6.30 -21.17
C GLY A 165 -9.09 5.56 -20.12
N ALA A 166 -8.70 5.62 -18.84
CA ALA A 166 -9.49 5.03 -17.75
C ALA A 166 -10.77 5.82 -17.43
N LYS A 167 -10.74 7.15 -17.58
CA LYS A 167 -11.92 8.02 -17.39
C LYS A 167 -12.93 7.83 -18.52
N ASP A 168 -12.47 7.68 -19.75
CA ASP A 168 -13.32 7.54 -20.93
C ASP A 168 -13.96 6.14 -21.04
N SER A 169 -13.28 5.10 -20.53
CA SER A 169 -13.72 3.71 -20.63
C SER A 169 -14.87 3.31 -19.67
N ASN A 170 -15.45 4.25 -18.92
CA ASN A 170 -16.55 4.02 -17.98
C ASN A 170 -16.33 2.79 -17.06
N THR A 171 -15.11 2.66 -16.56
CA THR A 171 -14.59 1.51 -15.80
C THR A 171 -15.29 1.20 -14.48
N GLY A 172 -16.23 2.05 -14.04
CA GLY A 172 -17.04 1.84 -12.84
C GLY A 172 -16.35 2.12 -11.50
N PHE A 173 -15.02 2.25 -11.47
CA PHE A 173 -14.31 2.75 -10.29
C PHE A 173 -14.25 4.28 -10.28
N LYS A 174 -14.34 4.86 -9.08
CA LYS A 174 -14.27 6.31 -8.85
C LYS A 174 -13.11 6.59 -7.89
N ASN A 175 -12.41 7.71 -8.08
CA ASN A 175 -11.35 8.17 -7.17
C ASN A 175 -10.07 7.29 -7.10
N GLY A 176 -9.68 6.66 -8.22
CA GLY A 176 -8.42 5.91 -8.30
C GLY A 176 -7.62 6.12 -9.59
N PHE A 177 -8.03 7.10 -10.43
CA PHE A 177 -7.50 7.23 -11.78
C PHE A 177 -6.02 7.60 -11.78
N GLY A 178 -5.60 8.49 -10.87
CA GLY A 178 -4.19 8.86 -10.72
C GLY A 178 -3.35 7.68 -10.23
N GLU A 179 -3.86 6.90 -9.28
CA GLU A 179 -3.22 5.70 -8.76
C GLU A 179 -3.09 4.63 -9.85
N TYR A 180 -4.13 4.42 -10.66
CA TYR A 180 -4.06 3.52 -11.81
C TYR A 180 -3.02 4.00 -12.83
N ALA A 181 -3.09 5.27 -13.22
CA ALA A 181 -2.21 5.87 -14.22
C ALA A 181 -0.74 5.76 -13.81
N GLY A 182 -0.42 6.05 -12.55
CA GLY A 182 0.94 5.96 -12.01
C GLY A 182 1.42 4.53 -11.71
N SER A 183 0.52 3.55 -11.63
CA SER A 183 0.89 2.18 -11.26
C SER A 183 1.46 1.34 -12.42
N THR A 184 2.05 0.20 -12.06
CA THR A 184 2.43 -0.87 -13.00
C THR A 184 1.28 -1.81 -13.31
N LYS A 185 0.11 -1.66 -12.66
CA LYS A 185 -1.03 -2.55 -12.83
C LYS A 185 -1.69 -2.33 -14.19
N LYS A 186 -2.18 -3.42 -14.78
CA LYS A 186 -3.12 -3.35 -15.91
C LYS A 186 -4.52 -3.07 -15.36
N LEU A 187 -5.37 -2.40 -16.13
CA LEU A 187 -6.70 -1.99 -15.68
C LEU A 187 -7.56 -3.23 -15.33
N ALA A 188 -8.03 -3.89 -16.35
CA ALA A 188 -8.59 -5.24 -16.46
C ALA A 188 -8.92 -5.37 -17.96
N LYS A 189 -9.25 -6.56 -18.46
CA LYS A 189 -9.96 -6.69 -19.73
C LYS A 189 -11.42 -6.96 -19.44
#